data_AF-A0A256YVF9-F1
#
_entry.id   AF-A0A256YVF9-F1
#
_cell.length_a   1.000
_cell.length_b   1.000
_cell.length_c   1.000
_cell.angle_alpha   90.00
_cell.angle_beta   90.00
_cell.angle_gamma   90.00
#
_symmetry.space_group_name_H-M   'P 1'
#
loop_
_entity.id
_entity.type
_entity.pdbx_description
1 polymer ?
#
loop_
_entity_poly.entity_id
_entity_poly.type
_entity_poly.pdbx_seq_one_letter_code
_entity_poly.pdbx_strand_id
1 'polypeptide(L)'
;MGKVPIAYIEIGVFAHATEDEEKVLEAARALIPKEHLENVTFKKRRLKGDYGNPITFFKTKIRDIQVIEGIVENLSLNLSQDDKERVLREFDLRLDRGSLYIRLDKQSALKKNLRLCRSDPLHIKIRFKEDLEAVRRLIKESAKLGYRLVGVTLPKDVKPEEVESLKDYCKSEGVVRRRFEIVAVECNTKDVARQAAKDRRVDLLSFTSPEPGGRFFDAAEAELVSGALSALEVDMAPLLVLSGASRVRLLSSLRREVFIAEKFGVPIVLSSGASERLLLRKPREYMALAGLFDMNLEAARLALSETPLSIVKRNRRKLGPSYVAPGVYVVRRGGDCPDT
;
A
#
# COMPACT_ATOMS: atom_id res chain seq x y z
N MET A 1 23.64 -19.18 5.23
CA MET A 1 22.44 -18.42 5.67
C MET A 1 22.27 -17.24 4.74
N GLY A 2 21.08 -17.05 4.16
CA GLY A 2 20.85 -15.97 3.19
C GLY A 2 20.96 -14.60 3.86
N LYS A 3 21.56 -13.62 3.18
CA LYS A 3 21.67 -12.23 3.64
C LYS A 3 20.32 -11.73 4.12
N VAL A 4 20.21 -11.34 5.39
CA VAL A 4 18.95 -10.85 5.94
C VAL A 4 18.57 -9.54 5.20
N PRO A 5 17.39 -9.43 4.59
CA PRO A 5 17.02 -8.26 3.79
C PRO A 5 16.63 -7.10 4.71
N ILE A 6 17.56 -6.58 5.52
CA ILE A 6 17.35 -5.46 6.44
C ILE A 6 18.18 -4.26 5.97
N ALA A 7 17.50 -3.13 5.73
CA ALA A 7 18.12 -1.90 5.28
C ALA A 7 18.78 -1.15 6.44
N TYR A 8 18.12 -1.13 7.61
CA TYR A 8 18.68 -0.61 8.85
C TYR A 8 17.85 -1.08 10.05
N ILE A 9 18.46 -1.00 11.24
CA ILE A 9 17.76 -1.15 12.53
C ILE A 9 17.86 0.19 13.28
N GLU A 10 16.73 0.69 13.78
CA GLU A 10 16.69 1.81 14.72
C GLU A 10 16.37 1.30 16.12
N ILE A 11 17.17 1.68 17.11
CA ILE A 11 16.96 1.38 18.53
C ILE A 11 16.75 2.70 19.25
N GLY A 12 15.71 2.78 20.09
CA GLY A 12 15.38 3.99 20.84
C GLY A 12 14.86 3.69 22.24
N VAL A 13 15.27 4.50 23.22
CA VAL A 13 14.86 4.35 24.62
C VAL A 13 14.73 5.70 25.29
N PHE A 14 13.72 5.83 26.15
CA PHE A 14 13.51 7.00 27.00
C PHE A 14 14.04 6.72 28.40
N ALA A 15 14.71 7.70 29.00
CA ALA A 15 15.08 7.74 30.41
C ALA A 15 14.27 8.87 31.07
N HIS A 16 13.42 8.50 32.01
CA HIS A 16 12.66 9.45 32.82
C HIS A 16 13.53 10.04 33.95
N ALA A 17 13.10 11.15 34.53
CA ALA A 17 13.84 11.86 35.58
C ALA A 17 14.20 10.99 36.81
N THR A 18 13.41 9.94 37.09
CA THR A 18 13.63 8.99 38.19
C THR A 18 14.54 7.81 37.81
N GLU A 19 14.95 7.71 36.55
CA GLU A 19 15.79 6.63 36.04
C GLU A 19 17.25 7.07 35.91
N ASP A 20 18.15 6.10 36.08
CA ASP A 20 19.58 6.28 35.85
C ASP A 20 19.86 6.16 34.34
N GLU A 21 20.27 7.27 33.72
CA GLU A 21 20.54 7.32 32.27
C GLU A 21 21.57 6.30 31.80
N GLU A 22 22.57 5.96 32.63
CA GLU A 22 23.62 5.01 32.28
C GLU A 22 23.05 3.59 32.22
N LYS A 23 22.23 3.21 33.20
CA LYS A 23 21.52 1.92 33.21
C LYS A 23 20.51 1.79 32.07
N VAL A 24 19.81 2.88 31.73
CA VAL A 24 18.91 2.88 30.56
C VAL A 24 19.68 2.65 29.27
N LEU A 25 20.87 3.25 29.14
CA LEU A 25 21.72 3.05 27.97
C LEU A 25 22.31 1.63 27.91
N GLU A 26 22.69 1.05 29.06
CA GLU A 26 23.10 -0.35 29.16
C GLU A 26 22.02 -1.32 28.70
N ALA A 27 20.75 -1.08 29.07
CA ALA A 27 19.63 -1.88 28.59
C ALA A 27 19.49 -1.84 27.06
N ALA A 28 19.73 -0.69 26.43
CA ALA A 28 19.75 -0.58 24.98
C ALA A 28 20.96 -1.28 24.34
N ARG A 29 22.13 -1.21 24.99
CA ARG A 29 23.37 -1.89 24.56
C ARG A 29 23.27 -3.41 24.67
N ALA A 30 22.42 -3.95 25.54
CA ALA A 30 22.20 -5.40 25.66
C ALA A 30 21.68 -6.05 24.36
N LEU A 31 21.11 -5.27 23.44
CA LEU A 31 20.71 -5.74 22.11
C LEU A 31 21.87 -5.92 21.14
N ILE A 32 22.98 -5.23 21.37
CA ILE A 32 24.10 -5.16 20.45
C ILE A 32 25.16 -6.18 20.92
N PRO A 33 25.63 -7.08 20.04
CA PRO A 33 26.72 -8.00 20.39
C PRO A 33 27.96 -7.26 20.89
N LYS A 34 28.67 -7.86 21.86
CA LYS A 34 29.83 -7.22 22.51
C LYS A 34 30.90 -6.75 21.53
N GLU A 35 31.13 -7.54 20.49
CA GLU A 35 32.11 -7.30 19.42
C GLU A 35 31.81 -6.04 18.57
N HIS A 36 30.58 -5.52 18.67
CA HIS A 36 30.12 -4.38 17.87
C HIS A 36 29.71 -3.17 18.71
N LEU A 37 29.89 -3.23 20.04
CA LEU A 37 29.48 -2.15 20.95
C LEU A 37 30.19 -0.83 20.65
N GLU A 38 31.49 -0.88 20.33
CA GLU A 38 32.29 0.31 20.03
C GLU A 38 31.86 0.98 18.71
N ASN A 39 31.25 0.22 17.80
CA ASN A 39 30.80 0.69 16.48
C ASN A 39 29.44 1.39 16.51
N VAL A 40 28.74 1.38 17.66
CA VAL A 40 27.38 1.93 17.78
C VAL A 40 27.31 3.06 18.79
N THR A 41 27.16 4.27 18.28
CA THR A 41 26.94 5.47 19.12
C THR A 41 25.46 5.82 19.23
N PHE A 42 24.99 6.09 20.45
CA PHE A 42 23.63 6.59 20.70
C PHE A 42 23.63 8.12 20.74
N LYS A 43 22.71 8.73 19.99
CA LYS A 43 22.46 10.17 20.06
C LYS A 43 21.52 10.47 21.23
N LYS A 44 21.95 11.38 22.11
CA LYS A 44 21.17 11.87 23.25
C LYS A 44 20.36 13.10 22.86
N ARG A 45 19.07 13.14 23.20
CA ARG A 45 18.20 14.31 23.08
C ARG A 45 17.48 14.56 24.40
N ARG A 46 17.48 15.81 24.88
CA ARG A 46 16.66 16.21 26.04
C ARG A 46 15.29 16.68 25.57
N LEU A 47 14.26 16.13 26.16
CA LEU A 47 12.84 16.38 25.90
C LEU A 47 12.15 16.77 27.22
N LYS A 48 10.92 17.25 27.14
CA LYS A 48 10.05 17.48 28.30
C LYS A 48 8.80 16.62 28.16
N GLY A 49 8.39 15.96 29.23
CA GLY A 49 7.12 15.25 29.31
C GLY A 49 5.96 16.21 29.51
N ASP A 50 4.74 15.70 29.41
CA ASP A 50 3.50 16.50 29.47
C ASP A 50 3.33 17.28 30.79
N TYR A 51 3.93 16.80 31.88
CA TYR A 51 3.96 17.46 33.19
C TYR A 51 5.22 18.32 33.41
N GLY A 52 5.97 18.64 32.36
CA GLY A 52 7.18 19.48 32.42
C GLY A 52 8.46 18.76 32.87
N ASN A 53 8.37 17.49 33.30
CA ASN A 53 9.53 16.71 33.74
C ASN A 53 10.53 16.46 32.60
N PRO A 54 11.85 16.56 32.84
CA PRO A 54 12.85 16.26 31.83
C PRO A 54 12.84 14.77 31.47
N ILE A 55 12.87 14.48 30.18
CA ILE A 55 12.99 13.12 29.63
C ILE A 55 14.19 13.10 28.70
N THR A 56 15.09 12.15 28.87
CA THR A 56 16.22 11.96 27.96
C THR A 56 15.88 10.85 26.96
N PHE A 57 15.96 11.13 25.67
CA PHE A 57 15.76 10.15 24.60
C PHE A 57 17.10 9.77 23.97
N PHE A 58 17.45 8.48 24.04
CA PHE A 58 18.59 7.90 23.36
C PHE A 58 18.12 7.20 22.10
N LYS A 59 18.74 7.49 20.96
CA LYS A 59 18.42 6.84 19.68
C LYS A 59 19.67 6.56 18.87
N THR A 60 19.73 5.38 18.25
CA THR A 60 20.72 5.06 17.24
C THR A 60 20.09 4.47 15.99
N LYS A 61 20.81 4.56 14.87
CA LYS A 61 20.42 4.02 13.57
C LYS A 61 21.60 3.26 12.98
N ILE A 62 21.43 1.95 12.86
CA ILE A 62 22.48 1.00 12.50
C ILE A 62 22.22 0.55 11.07
N ARG A 63 23.22 0.76 10.20
CA ARG A 63 23.19 0.36 8.78
C ARG A 63 24.25 -0.69 8.43
N ASP A 64 25.22 -0.89 9.32
CA ASP A 64 26.27 -1.88 9.16
C ASP A 64 25.67 -3.29 9.18
N ILE A 65 25.99 -4.10 8.16
CA ILE A 65 25.39 -5.41 7.96
C ILE A 65 25.82 -6.41 9.05
N GLN A 66 27.07 -6.35 9.52
CA GLN A 66 27.58 -7.28 10.55
C GLN A 66 26.86 -7.02 11.87
N VAL A 67 26.72 -5.74 12.22
CA VAL A 67 25.99 -5.34 13.44
C VAL A 67 24.51 -5.70 13.35
N ILE A 68 23.88 -5.53 12.19
CA ILE A 68 22.48 -5.91 11.95
C ILE A 68 22.28 -7.41 12.13
N GLU A 69 23.11 -8.24 11.50
CA GLU A 69 23.03 -9.70 11.59
C GLU A 69 23.19 -10.16 13.04
N GLY A 70 24.17 -9.61 13.76
CA GLY A 70 24.38 -9.93 15.17
C GLY A 70 23.23 -9.50 16.08
N ILE A 71 22.56 -8.36 15.81
CA ILE A 71 21.36 -7.96 16.58
C ILE A 71 20.20 -8.92 16.33
N VAL A 72 19.98 -9.33 15.08
CA VAL A 72 18.89 -10.26 14.72
C VAL A 72 19.12 -11.62 15.34
N GLU A 73 20.36 -12.12 15.32
CA GLU A 73 20.74 -13.36 15.97
C GLU A 73 20.53 -13.29 17.50
N ASN A 74 20.97 -12.19 18.12
CA ASN A 74 20.78 -11.96 19.55
C ASN A 74 19.28 -11.93 19.95
N LEU A 75 18.43 -11.31 19.14
CA LEU A 75 16.97 -11.34 19.33
C LEU A 75 16.40 -12.75 19.18
N SER A 76 16.86 -13.51 18.16
CA SER A 76 16.41 -14.88 17.92
C SER A 76 16.80 -15.82 19.05
N LEU A 77 17.99 -15.68 19.62
CA LEU A 77 18.47 -16.53 20.71
C LEU A 77 17.81 -16.22 22.05
N ASN A 78 17.56 -14.94 22.35
CA ASN A 78 17.16 -14.51 23.70
C ASN A 78 15.66 -14.23 23.88
N LEU A 79 14.87 -14.19 22.80
CA LEU A 79 13.41 -14.19 22.93
C LEU A 79 12.90 -15.59 23.28
N SER A 80 12.01 -15.68 24.26
CA SER A 80 11.32 -16.93 24.62
C SER A 80 10.46 -17.45 23.46
N GLN A 81 10.13 -18.74 23.44
CA GLN A 81 9.25 -19.30 22.40
C GLN A 81 7.87 -18.63 22.40
N ASP A 82 7.30 -18.39 23.60
CA ASP A 82 6.02 -17.70 23.75
C ASP A 82 6.06 -16.27 23.17
N ASP A 83 7.17 -15.55 23.38
CA ASP A 83 7.37 -14.23 22.79
C ASP A 83 7.52 -14.29 21.27
N LYS A 84 8.23 -15.28 20.73
CA LYS A 84 8.35 -15.48 19.27
C LYS A 84 7.01 -15.75 18.63
N GLU A 85 6.22 -16.65 19.21
CA GLU A 85 4.86 -16.93 18.75
C GLU A 85 3.97 -15.69 18.84
N ARG A 86 4.13 -14.89 19.89
CA ARG A 86 3.39 -13.64 20.04
C ARG A 86 3.78 -12.61 18.99
N VAL A 87 5.07 -12.45 18.66
CA VAL A 87 5.50 -11.60 17.53
C VAL A 87 4.90 -12.10 16.22
N LEU A 88 4.86 -13.42 16.00
CA LEU A 88 4.25 -14.02 14.80
C LEU A 88 2.74 -13.75 14.72
N ARG A 89 1.99 -13.97 15.81
CA ARG A 89 0.54 -13.70 15.87
C ARG A 89 0.21 -12.21 15.69
N GLU A 90 1.06 -11.33 16.20
CA GLU A 90 0.90 -9.88 16.11
C GLU A 90 1.68 -9.27 14.92
N PHE A 91 2.20 -10.08 14.00
CA PHE A 91 3.15 -9.63 12.97
C PHE A 91 2.56 -8.51 12.09
N ASP A 92 1.33 -8.70 11.60
CA ASP A 92 0.64 -7.70 10.77
C ASP A 92 0.35 -6.40 11.53
N LEU A 93 0.08 -6.49 12.85
CA LEU A 93 -0.14 -5.32 13.71
C LEU A 93 1.16 -4.55 14.01
N ARG A 94 2.29 -5.25 13.93
CA ARG A 94 3.64 -4.72 14.19
C ARG A 94 4.35 -4.27 12.92
N LEU A 95 3.81 -4.58 11.74
CA LEU A 95 4.36 -4.22 10.45
C LEU A 95 3.69 -2.95 9.92
N ASP A 96 4.46 -1.87 9.77
CA ASP A 96 3.98 -0.65 9.10
C ASP A 96 5.02 -0.15 8.08
N ARG A 97 4.55 0.13 6.85
CA ARG A 97 5.34 0.66 5.73
C ARG A 97 6.66 -0.10 5.48
N GLY A 98 6.70 -1.42 5.64
CA GLY A 98 7.92 -2.23 5.47
C GLY A 98 8.91 -2.14 6.64
N SER A 99 8.44 -1.72 7.81
CA SER A 99 9.21 -1.73 9.07
C SER A 99 8.50 -2.54 10.13
N LEU A 100 9.22 -3.45 10.78
CA LEU A 100 8.72 -4.21 11.92
C LEU A 100 9.06 -3.48 13.22
N TYR A 101 8.05 -3.31 14.08
CA TYR A 101 8.17 -2.64 15.37
C TYR A 101 8.11 -3.65 16.52
N ILE A 102 9.18 -3.71 17.30
CA ILE A 102 9.30 -4.55 18.48
C ILE A 102 9.49 -3.64 19.70
N ARG A 103 8.80 -3.99 20.78
CA ARG A 103 8.84 -3.27 22.07
C ARG A 103 9.32 -4.26 23.11
N LEU A 104 10.47 -3.98 23.70
CA LEU A 104 11.07 -4.83 24.71
C LEU A 104 11.06 -4.15 26.07
N ASP A 105 10.95 -4.95 27.11
CA ASP A 105 11.00 -4.50 28.50
C ASP A 105 12.39 -3.98 28.86
N LYS A 106 12.48 -2.71 29.27
CA LYS A 106 13.75 -2.04 29.60
C LYS A 106 14.47 -2.70 30.79
N GLN A 107 13.71 -3.09 31.81
CA GLN A 107 14.25 -3.68 33.05
C GLN A 107 14.77 -5.10 32.83
N SER A 108 14.07 -5.88 32.02
CA SER A 108 14.48 -7.23 31.62
C SER A 108 15.71 -7.16 30.71
N ALA A 109 15.74 -6.21 29.76
CA ALA A 109 16.88 -6.01 28.86
C ALA A 109 18.18 -5.65 29.61
N LEU A 110 18.09 -4.86 30.69
CA LEU A 110 19.25 -4.59 31.57
C LEU A 110 19.84 -5.87 32.17
N LYS A 111 18.99 -6.85 32.50
CA LYS A 111 19.38 -8.18 32.99
C LYS A 111 19.76 -9.15 31.85
N LYS A 112 19.92 -8.64 30.62
CA LYS A 112 20.19 -9.41 29.39
C LYS A 112 19.11 -10.44 29.04
N ASN A 113 17.88 -10.20 29.49
CA ASN A 113 16.72 -11.05 29.20
C ASN A 113 15.73 -10.26 28.34
N LEU A 114 15.48 -10.71 27.11
CA LEU A 114 14.63 -9.96 26.18
C LEU A 114 13.18 -10.44 26.30
N ARG A 115 12.28 -9.54 26.71
CA ARG A 115 10.84 -9.82 26.85
C ARG A 115 10.01 -8.75 26.18
N LEU A 116 8.88 -9.13 25.58
CA LEU A 116 7.95 -8.16 25.01
C LEU A 116 7.17 -7.43 26.11
N CYS A 117 7.01 -6.11 25.99
CA CYS A 117 6.21 -5.32 26.93
C CYS A 117 5.19 -4.41 26.23
N ARG A 118 4.29 -3.84 27.03
CA ARG A 118 3.27 -2.87 26.58
C ARG A 118 3.54 -1.44 27.09
N SER A 119 4.21 -1.29 28.23
CA SER A 119 4.49 -0.02 28.90
C SER A 119 5.99 0.20 29.09
N ASP A 120 6.43 1.46 28.94
CA ASP A 120 7.84 1.91 29.02
C ASP A 120 8.87 1.03 28.27
N PRO A 121 8.75 0.92 26.93
CA PRO A 121 9.57 -0.01 26.17
C PRO A 121 10.90 0.58 25.67
N LEU A 122 11.87 -0.32 25.54
CA LEU A 122 12.95 -0.24 24.56
C LEU A 122 12.36 -0.49 23.16
N HIS A 123 12.41 0.51 22.29
CA HIS A 123 11.85 0.44 20.94
C HIS A 123 12.89 -0.07 19.94
N ILE A 124 12.53 -1.10 19.18
CA ILE A 124 13.29 -1.59 18.03
C ILE A 124 12.43 -1.42 16.79
N LYS A 125 13.01 -0.82 15.75
CA LYS A 125 12.42 -0.73 14.41
C LYS A 125 13.37 -1.36 13.40
N ILE A 126 12.94 -2.48 12.82
CA ILE A 126 13.69 -3.18 11.78
C ILE A 126 13.12 -2.77 10.42
N ARG A 127 13.89 -2.06 9.60
CA ARG A 127 13.50 -1.72 8.23
C ARG A 127 13.98 -2.82 7.30
N PHE A 128 13.07 -3.48 6.59
CA PHE A 128 13.47 -4.44 5.56
C PHE A 128 13.93 -3.70 4.29
N LYS A 129 14.93 -4.25 3.58
CA LYS A 129 15.26 -3.88 2.21
C LYS A 129 14.08 -4.34 1.35
N GLU A 130 13.49 -3.43 0.59
CA GLU A 130 12.55 -3.84 -0.45
C GLU A 130 13.40 -4.39 -1.60
N ASP A 131 13.12 -5.64 -1.96
CA ASP A 131 13.93 -6.40 -2.90
C ASP A 131 13.65 -5.94 -4.34
N LEU A 132 14.61 -5.23 -4.94
CA LEU A 132 14.55 -4.79 -6.34
C LEU A 132 14.52 -5.98 -7.31
N GLU A 133 15.04 -7.16 -6.95
CA GLU A 133 14.86 -8.37 -7.76
C GLU A 133 13.43 -8.89 -7.66
N ALA A 134 12.81 -8.88 -6.48
CA ALA A 134 11.39 -9.21 -6.34
C ALA A 134 10.51 -8.25 -7.15
N VAL A 135 10.86 -6.96 -7.20
CA VAL A 135 10.22 -5.97 -8.07
C VAL A 135 10.36 -6.35 -9.55
N ARG A 136 11.56 -6.71 -10.00
CA ARG A 136 11.80 -7.13 -11.40
C ARG A 136 11.05 -8.42 -11.74
N ARG A 137 11.05 -9.41 -10.84
CA ARG A 137 10.25 -10.65 -11.00
C ARG A 137 8.77 -10.33 -11.10
N LEU A 138 8.27 -9.43 -10.27
CA LEU A 138 6.87 -9.00 -10.29
C LEU A 138 6.51 -8.29 -11.60
N ILE A 139 7.38 -7.42 -12.12
CA ILE A 139 7.22 -6.78 -13.44
C ILE A 139 7.15 -7.84 -14.54
N LYS A 140 8.08 -8.80 -14.53
CA LYS A 140 8.17 -9.88 -15.52
C LYS A 140 6.95 -10.81 -15.50
N GLU A 141 6.54 -11.27 -14.32
CA GLU A 141 5.36 -12.13 -14.18
C GLU A 141 4.08 -11.38 -14.56
N SER A 142 3.99 -10.09 -14.24
CA SER A 142 2.86 -9.28 -14.68
C SER A 142 2.82 -9.12 -16.21
N ALA A 143 3.96 -8.92 -16.86
CA ALA A 143 4.04 -8.85 -18.32
C ALA A 143 3.60 -10.18 -18.97
N LYS A 144 4.04 -11.33 -18.43
CA LYS A 144 3.59 -12.67 -18.88
C LYS A 144 2.08 -12.87 -18.74
N LEU A 145 1.49 -12.33 -17.67
CA LEU A 145 0.05 -12.37 -17.41
C LEU A 145 -0.74 -11.37 -18.28
N GLY A 146 -0.09 -10.65 -19.19
CA GLY A 146 -0.72 -9.72 -20.13
C GLY A 146 -0.97 -8.31 -19.57
N TYR A 147 -0.47 -8.00 -18.37
CA TYR A 147 -0.60 -6.67 -17.81
C TYR A 147 0.26 -5.67 -18.56
N ARG A 148 -0.37 -4.68 -19.19
CA ARG A 148 0.29 -3.49 -19.77
C ARG A 148 0.69 -2.45 -18.72
N LEU A 149 0.42 -2.75 -17.44
CA LEU A 149 0.66 -1.87 -16.31
C LEU A 149 0.92 -2.62 -15.00
N VAL A 150 1.96 -2.18 -14.28
CA VAL A 150 2.34 -2.65 -12.96
C VAL A 150 2.75 -1.40 -12.20
N GLY A 151 2.11 -1.15 -11.07
CA GLY A 151 2.74 -0.26 -10.13
C GLY A 151 3.74 -1.04 -9.28
N VAL A 152 4.78 -0.35 -8.86
CA VAL A 152 5.71 -0.89 -7.88
C VAL A 152 5.90 0.16 -6.81
N THR A 153 5.72 -0.22 -5.55
CA THR A 153 6.14 0.61 -4.42
C THR A 153 7.65 0.48 -4.31
N LEU A 154 8.36 1.60 -4.38
CA LEU A 154 9.81 1.65 -4.24
C LEU A 154 10.17 2.22 -2.87
N PRO A 155 11.32 1.81 -2.29
CA PRO A 155 11.85 2.46 -1.10
C PRO A 155 12.00 3.96 -1.29
N LYS A 156 11.87 4.72 -0.21
CA LYS A 156 12.13 6.18 -0.21
C LYS A 156 13.57 6.53 -0.58
N ASP A 157 14.48 5.56 -0.50
CA ASP A 157 15.93 5.74 -0.60
C ASP A 157 16.50 5.22 -1.94
N VAL A 158 15.65 4.81 -2.90
CA VAL A 158 16.11 4.29 -4.21
C VAL A 158 16.81 5.39 -5.00
N LYS A 159 17.98 5.06 -5.56
CA LYS A 159 18.76 6.01 -6.35
C LYS A 159 18.05 6.33 -7.68
N PRO A 160 18.16 7.56 -8.21
CA PRO A 160 17.56 7.92 -9.49
C PRO A 160 17.93 6.97 -10.65
N GLU A 161 19.16 6.49 -10.68
CA GLU A 161 19.68 5.51 -11.66
C GLU A 161 18.95 4.16 -11.61
N GLU A 162 18.65 3.68 -10.39
CA GLU A 162 17.92 2.42 -10.18
C GLU A 162 16.44 2.57 -10.57
N VAL A 163 15.85 3.74 -10.32
CA VAL A 163 14.50 4.07 -10.80
C VAL A 163 14.48 4.10 -12.32
N GLU A 164 15.50 4.66 -12.97
CA GLU A 164 15.57 4.71 -14.43
C GLU A 164 15.77 3.31 -15.03
N SER A 165 16.66 2.49 -14.45
CA SER A 165 16.83 1.08 -14.82
C SER A 165 15.52 0.29 -14.71
N LEU A 166 14.73 0.50 -13.65
CA LEU A 166 13.43 -0.15 -13.50
C LEU A 166 12.40 0.38 -14.49
N LYS A 167 12.40 1.67 -14.83
CA LYS A 167 11.52 2.21 -15.87
C LYS A 167 11.87 1.62 -17.23
N ASP A 168 13.14 1.47 -17.55
CA ASP A 168 13.57 0.88 -18.81
C ASP A 168 13.24 -0.61 -18.86
N TYR A 169 13.37 -1.31 -17.73
CA TYR A 169 12.91 -2.69 -17.60
C TYR A 169 11.38 -2.80 -17.76
N CYS A 170 10.63 -1.90 -17.15
CA CYS A 170 9.19 -1.82 -17.36
C CYS A 170 8.84 -1.52 -18.83
N LYS A 171 9.56 -0.61 -19.52
CA LYS A 171 9.35 -0.34 -20.96
C LYS A 171 9.67 -1.57 -21.82
N SER A 172 10.77 -2.27 -21.54
CA SER A 172 11.14 -3.48 -22.29
C SER A 172 10.13 -4.62 -22.08
N GLU A 173 9.49 -4.67 -20.91
CA GLU A 173 8.44 -5.64 -20.59
C GLU A 173 7.02 -5.12 -20.91
N GLY A 174 6.87 -3.89 -21.45
CA GLY A 174 5.58 -3.34 -21.93
C GLY A 174 4.67 -2.67 -20.88
N VAL A 175 5.22 -2.21 -19.77
CA VAL A 175 4.53 -1.80 -18.54
C VAL A 175 4.73 -0.31 -18.23
N VAL A 176 3.73 0.60 -18.31
CA VAL A 176 4.01 2.07 -18.24
C VAL A 176 2.94 2.90 -17.51
N ARG A 177 3.09 3.21 -16.21
CA ARG A 177 2.04 3.95 -15.44
C ARG A 177 2.05 5.45 -15.65
N ARG A 178 3.23 6.06 -15.77
CA ARG A 178 3.39 7.53 -15.78
C ARG A 178 2.93 8.21 -17.07
N ARG A 179 2.36 7.48 -18.04
CA ARG A 179 1.90 8.02 -19.32
C ARG A 179 0.38 8.15 -19.43
N PHE A 180 -0.39 7.52 -18.53
CA PHE A 180 -1.85 7.40 -18.66
C PHE A 180 -2.59 8.01 -17.48
N GLU A 181 -3.68 8.73 -17.76
CA GLU A 181 -4.51 9.40 -16.75
C GLU A 181 -5.46 8.45 -16.03
N ILE A 182 -5.82 7.31 -16.64
CA ILE A 182 -6.73 6.31 -16.10
C ILE A 182 -6.09 4.94 -16.24
N VAL A 183 -6.26 4.11 -15.22
CA VAL A 183 -5.88 2.69 -15.24
C VAL A 183 -7.12 1.85 -14.98
N ALA A 184 -7.54 1.10 -16.00
CA ALA A 184 -8.60 0.11 -15.88
C ALA A 184 -8.00 -1.31 -15.92
N VAL A 185 -8.58 -2.24 -15.15
CA VAL A 185 -8.22 -3.65 -15.19
C VAL A 185 -9.45 -4.46 -15.59
N GLU A 186 -9.30 -5.20 -16.68
CA GLU A 186 -10.26 -6.22 -17.07
C GLU A 186 -10.10 -7.44 -16.16
N CYS A 187 -11.14 -7.72 -15.38
CA CYS A 187 -11.14 -8.72 -14.34
C CYS A 187 -11.75 -10.02 -14.86
N ASN A 188 -10.93 -10.83 -15.52
CA ASN A 188 -11.35 -12.09 -16.14
C ASN A 188 -11.31 -13.32 -15.20
N THR A 189 -10.76 -13.18 -14.00
CA THR A 189 -10.77 -14.19 -12.95
C THR A 189 -10.97 -13.57 -11.58
N LYS A 190 -11.39 -14.38 -10.61
CA LYS A 190 -11.59 -13.91 -9.23
C LYS A 190 -10.29 -13.39 -8.58
N ASP A 191 -9.15 -14.02 -8.86
CA ASP A 191 -7.87 -13.60 -8.30
C ASP A 191 -7.42 -12.24 -8.86
N VAL A 192 -7.61 -12.03 -10.17
CA VAL A 192 -7.35 -10.74 -10.81
C VAL A 192 -8.26 -9.65 -10.24
N ALA A 193 -9.56 -9.93 -10.09
CA ALA A 193 -10.53 -9.00 -9.51
C ALA A 193 -10.13 -8.57 -8.09
N ARG A 194 -9.77 -9.53 -7.23
CA ARG A 194 -9.33 -9.27 -5.84
C ARG A 194 -8.04 -8.47 -5.77
N GLN A 195 -7.07 -8.81 -6.61
CA GLN A 195 -5.80 -8.10 -6.63
C GLN A 195 -5.97 -6.67 -7.15
N ALA A 196 -6.78 -6.48 -8.19
CA ALA A 196 -7.12 -5.16 -8.72
C ALA A 196 -7.89 -4.32 -7.69
N ALA A 197 -8.83 -4.94 -6.96
CA ALA A 197 -9.61 -4.27 -5.92
C ALA A 197 -8.76 -3.76 -4.75
N LYS A 198 -7.68 -4.46 -4.40
CA LYS A 198 -6.74 -4.05 -3.32
C LYS A 198 -5.78 -2.95 -3.76
N ASP A 199 -5.53 -2.84 -5.06
CA ASP A 199 -4.48 -1.98 -5.58
C ASP A 199 -4.98 -0.55 -5.81
N ARG A 200 -4.57 0.38 -4.94
CA ARG A 200 -4.87 1.83 -5.01
C ARG A 200 -4.42 2.54 -6.29
N ARG A 201 -3.73 1.82 -7.17
CA ARG A 201 -3.27 2.31 -8.46
C ARG A 201 -4.28 2.02 -9.55
N VAL A 202 -5.11 0.99 -9.40
CA VAL A 202 -6.23 0.73 -10.30
C VAL A 202 -7.29 1.80 -10.06
N ASP A 203 -7.84 2.35 -11.13
CA ASP A 203 -8.92 3.34 -11.04
C ASP A 203 -10.27 2.71 -11.38
N LEU A 204 -10.31 1.76 -12.32
CA LEU A 204 -11.52 1.09 -12.78
C LEU A 204 -11.35 -0.43 -12.73
N LEU A 205 -12.34 -1.13 -12.17
CA LEU A 205 -12.50 -2.57 -12.33
C LEU A 205 -13.56 -2.83 -13.40
N SER A 206 -13.21 -3.58 -14.44
CA SER A 206 -14.08 -3.88 -15.57
C SER A 206 -14.36 -5.37 -15.65
N PHE A 207 -15.62 -5.75 -15.85
CA PHE A 207 -16.04 -7.14 -16.04
C PHE A 207 -16.75 -7.24 -17.39
N THR A 208 -16.02 -7.71 -18.40
CA THR A 208 -16.48 -7.74 -19.80
C THR A 208 -17.28 -9.00 -20.15
N SER A 209 -17.16 -10.06 -19.34
CA SER A 209 -17.92 -11.29 -19.58
C SER A 209 -19.43 -11.03 -19.46
N PRO A 210 -20.22 -11.45 -20.46
CA PRO A 210 -21.68 -11.30 -20.41
C PRO A 210 -22.34 -12.39 -19.56
N GLU A 211 -21.64 -13.50 -19.29
CA GLU A 211 -22.16 -14.63 -18.54
C GLU A 211 -21.88 -14.46 -17.04
N PRO A 212 -22.84 -14.83 -16.16
CA PRO A 212 -22.67 -14.66 -14.70
C PRO A 212 -21.40 -15.29 -14.12
N GLY A 213 -20.96 -16.43 -14.67
CA GLY A 213 -19.77 -17.15 -14.21
C GLY A 213 -18.44 -16.45 -14.51
N GLY A 214 -18.43 -15.40 -15.35
CA GLY A 214 -17.25 -14.62 -15.67
C GLY A 214 -17.24 -13.22 -15.06
N ARG A 215 -18.19 -12.92 -14.16
CA ARG A 215 -18.30 -11.63 -13.47
C ARG A 215 -18.06 -11.86 -11.98
N PHE A 216 -16.98 -11.28 -11.46
CA PHE A 216 -16.45 -11.59 -10.12
C PHE A 216 -16.58 -10.42 -9.16
N PHE A 217 -17.54 -9.51 -9.36
CA PHE A 217 -17.80 -8.41 -8.44
C PHE A 217 -18.85 -8.84 -7.42
N ASP A 218 -18.39 -9.34 -6.26
CA ASP A 218 -19.25 -9.67 -5.13
C ASP A 218 -19.00 -8.73 -3.93
N ALA A 219 -19.63 -9.02 -2.78
CA ALA A 219 -19.51 -8.19 -1.59
C ALA A 219 -18.06 -8.06 -1.10
N ALA A 220 -17.23 -9.10 -1.27
CA ALA A 220 -15.83 -9.06 -0.88
C ALA A 220 -15.02 -8.13 -1.79
N GLU A 221 -15.24 -8.18 -3.11
CA GLU A 221 -14.58 -7.24 -4.03
C GLU A 221 -15.06 -5.80 -3.79
N ALA A 222 -16.35 -5.59 -3.50
CA ALA A 222 -16.88 -4.27 -3.18
C ALA A 222 -16.29 -3.67 -1.90
N GLU A 223 -16.13 -4.48 -0.84
CA GLU A 223 -15.47 -4.07 0.40
C GLU A 223 -14.02 -3.65 0.16
N LEU A 224 -13.29 -4.44 -0.63
CA LEU A 224 -11.91 -4.12 -1.02
C LEU A 224 -11.82 -2.81 -1.80
N VAL A 225 -12.73 -2.60 -2.77
CA VAL A 225 -12.78 -1.39 -3.61
C VAL A 225 -13.11 -0.15 -2.79
N SER A 226 -14.04 -0.24 -1.83
CA SER A 226 -14.43 0.88 -0.96
C SER A 226 -13.22 1.49 -0.23
N GLY A 227 -12.23 0.67 0.12
CA GLY A 227 -10.96 1.12 0.74
C GLY A 227 -9.85 1.58 -0.23
N ALA A 228 -10.03 1.42 -1.55
CA ALA A 228 -8.96 1.51 -2.54
C ALA A 228 -9.03 2.70 -3.52
N LEU A 229 -10.08 3.53 -3.45
CA LEU A 229 -10.32 4.68 -4.35
C LEU A 229 -10.62 4.30 -5.83
N SER A 230 -10.89 3.04 -6.10
CA SER A 230 -11.27 2.52 -7.43
C SER A 230 -12.79 2.61 -7.63
N ALA A 231 -13.24 2.52 -8.88
CA ALA A 231 -14.65 2.50 -9.26
C ALA A 231 -14.97 1.22 -10.04
N LEU A 232 -16.24 0.82 -10.01
CA LEU A 232 -16.77 -0.22 -10.89
C LEU A 232 -17.09 0.38 -12.26
N GLU A 233 -16.53 -0.17 -13.32
CA GLU A 233 -16.94 0.13 -14.69
C GLU A 233 -18.08 -0.81 -15.10
N VAL A 234 -19.14 -0.22 -15.66
CA VAL A 234 -20.20 -0.95 -16.35
C VAL A 234 -20.09 -0.62 -17.85
N ASP A 235 -19.67 -1.62 -18.61
CA ASP A 235 -19.65 -1.58 -20.07
C ASP A 235 -21.08 -1.77 -20.63
N MET A 236 -21.55 -0.78 -21.38
CA MET A 236 -22.90 -0.75 -21.96
C MET A 236 -23.01 -1.44 -23.33
N ALA A 237 -21.91 -1.72 -24.03
CA ALA A 237 -21.95 -2.31 -25.37
C ALA A 237 -22.65 -3.69 -25.41
N PRO A 238 -22.40 -4.61 -24.45
CA PRO A 238 -23.08 -5.91 -24.44
C PRO A 238 -24.61 -5.81 -24.36
N LEU A 239 -25.17 -4.76 -23.74
CA LEU A 239 -26.62 -4.56 -23.67
C LEU A 239 -27.24 -4.26 -25.05
N LEU A 240 -26.48 -3.60 -25.93
CA LEU A 240 -26.91 -3.24 -27.27
C LEU A 240 -26.78 -4.42 -28.24
N VAL A 241 -25.78 -5.27 -28.04
CA VAL A 241 -25.43 -6.38 -28.95
C VAL A 241 -26.16 -7.68 -28.61
N LEU A 242 -26.15 -8.10 -27.34
CA LEU A 242 -26.72 -9.39 -26.94
C LEU A 242 -28.23 -9.40 -27.10
N SER A 243 -28.87 -10.54 -27.26
CA SER A 243 -30.34 -10.67 -27.31
C SER A 243 -30.83 -11.87 -26.48
N GLY A 244 -32.14 -11.98 -26.30
CA GLY A 244 -32.77 -13.11 -25.63
C GLY A 244 -32.23 -13.39 -24.22
N ALA A 245 -32.01 -14.67 -23.91
CA ALA A 245 -31.60 -15.14 -22.59
C ALA A 245 -30.25 -14.53 -22.12
N SER A 246 -29.28 -14.33 -23.02
CA SER A 246 -27.98 -13.75 -22.67
C SER A 246 -28.12 -12.31 -22.19
N ARG A 247 -28.96 -11.49 -22.84
CA ARG A 247 -29.25 -10.12 -22.39
C ARG A 247 -29.93 -10.11 -21.02
N VAL A 248 -30.87 -11.02 -20.79
CA VAL A 248 -31.57 -11.15 -19.51
C VAL A 248 -30.61 -11.52 -18.37
N ARG A 249 -29.70 -12.47 -18.61
CA ARG A 249 -28.66 -12.84 -17.61
C ARG A 249 -27.73 -11.68 -17.31
N LEU A 250 -27.27 -10.97 -18.35
CA LEU A 250 -26.43 -9.79 -18.16
C LEU A 250 -27.14 -8.73 -17.32
N LEU A 251 -28.39 -8.37 -17.63
CA LEU A 251 -29.17 -7.40 -16.86
C LEU A 251 -29.32 -7.83 -15.39
N SER A 252 -29.55 -9.12 -15.13
CA SER A 252 -29.62 -9.67 -13.78
C SER A 252 -28.29 -9.53 -13.02
N SER A 253 -27.17 -9.81 -13.69
CA SER A 253 -25.82 -9.62 -13.13
C SER A 253 -25.53 -8.15 -12.86
N LEU A 254 -25.78 -7.26 -13.82
CA LEU A 254 -25.57 -5.82 -13.66
C LEU A 254 -26.39 -5.23 -12.51
N ARG A 255 -27.66 -5.62 -12.39
CA ARG A 255 -28.52 -5.21 -11.26
C ARG A 255 -27.89 -5.60 -9.92
N ARG A 256 -27.36 -6.82 -9.82
CA ARG A 256 -26.69 -7.30 -8.60
C ARG A 256 -25.41 -6.50 -8.31
N GLU A 257 -24.60 -6.27 -9.33
CA GLU A 257 -23.32 -5.54 -9.19
C GLU A 257 -23.55 -4.09 -8.77
N VAL A 258 -24.50 -3.41 -9.41
CA VAL A 258 -24.92 -2.05 -9.05
C VAL A 258 -25.44 -2.00 -7.61
N PHE A 259 -26.34 -2.91 -7.24
CA PHE A 259 -26.87 -2.98 -5.88
C PHE A 259 -25.75 -3.15 -4.84
N ILE A 260 -24.78 -4.03 -5.10
CA ILE A 260 -23.63 -4.23 -4.22
C ILE A 260 -22.76 -2.97 -4.18
N ALA A 261 -22.44 -2.39 -5.34
CA ALA A 261 -21.61 -1.19 -5.41
C ALA A 261 -22.23 -0.03 -4.62
N GLU A 262 -23.52 0.23 -4.79
CA GLU A 262 -24.26 1.25 -4.04
C GLU A 262 -24.25 0.96 -2.54
N LYS A 263 -24.51 -0.28 -2.14
CA LYS A 263 -24.52 -0.69 -0.72
C LYS A 263 -23.18 -0.44 -0.02
N PHE A 264 -22.07 -0.64 -0.72
CA PHE A 264 -20.71 -0.45 -0.18
C PHE A 264 -20.11 0.93 -0.47
N GLY A 265 -20.87 1.83 -1.12
CA GLY A 265 -20.41 3.16 -1.50
C GLY A 265 -19.31 3.16 -2.56
N VAL A 266 -19.24 2.11 -3.39
CA VAL A 266 -18.30 2.00 -4.50
C VAL A 266 -18.79 2.91 -5.64
N PRO A 267 -17.97 3.85 -6.14
CA PRO A 267 -18.35 4.67 -7.28
C PRO A 267 -18.55 3.82 -8.54
N ILE A 268 -19.53 4.19 -9.37
CA ILE A 268 -19.82 3.52 -10.64
C ILE A 268 -19.47 4.46 -11.79
N VAL A 269 -18.88 3.92 -12.85
CA VAL A 269 -18.65 4.59 -14.13
C VAL A 269 -19.36 3.81 -15.23
N LEU A 270 -20.21 4.49 -16.00
CA LEU A 270 -20.81 3.90 -17.19
C LEU A 270 -19.91 4.20 -18.39
N SER A 271 -19.55 3.19 -19.17
CA SER A 271 -18.77 3.35 -20.40
C SER A 271 -19.54 2.83 -21.61
N SER A 272 -19.27 3.41 -22.78
CA SER A 272 -19.95 2.99 -24.01
C SER A 272 -19.56 1.59 -24.45
N GLY A 273 -18.32 1.16 -24.15
CA GLY A 273 -17.67 -0.04 -24.69
C GLY A 273 -17.65 -0.16 -26.22
N ALA A 274 -18.02 0.91 -26.93
CA ALA A 274 -18.29 0.84 -28.35
C ALA A 274 -16.98 0.66 -29.15
N SER A 275 -16.85 -0.48 -29.82
CA SER A 275 -15.77 -0.75 -30.79
C SER A 275 -16.09 -0.20 -32.19
N GLU A 276 -17.35 0.15 -32.45
CA GLU A 276 -17.84 0.69 -33.72
C GLU A 276 -18.84 1.83 -33.51
N ARG A 277 -18.98 2.69 -34.53
CA ARG A 277 -19.80 3.92 -34.45
C ARG A 277 -21.28 3.65 -34.16
N LEU A 278 -21.81 2.50 -34.61
CA LEU A 278 -23.21 2.14 -34.47
C LEU A 278 -23.61 1.78 -33.03
N LEU A 279 -22.64 1.48 -32.17
CA LEU A 279 -22.86 1.15 -30.76
C LEU A 279 -22.82 2.38 -29.84
N LEU A 280 -22.52 3.56 -30.37
CA LEU A 280 -22.58 4.81 -29.61
C LEU A 280 -24.02 5.24 -29.34
N ARG A 281 -24.28 5.74 -28.14
CA ARG A 281 -25.55 6.35 -27.74
C ARG A 281 -25.32 7.71 -27.10
N LYS A 282 -26.36 8.54 -27.10
CA LYS A 282 -26.31 9.82 -26.38
C LYS A 282 -26.26 9.55 -24.87
N PRO A 283 -25.65 10.43 -24.05
CA PRO A 283 -25.61 10.23 -22.60
C PRO A 283 -26.99 9.99 -21.97
N ARG A 284 -28.02 10.70 -22.41
CA ARG A 284 -29.40 10.50 -21.94
C ARG A 284 -29.97 9.11 -22.25
N GLU A 285 -29.56 8.52 -23.37
CA GLU A 285 -29.96 7.16 -23.75
C GLU A 285 -29.25 6.13 -22.88
N TYR A 286 -27.95 6.32 -22.59
CA TYR A 286 -27.23 5.48 -21.63
C TYR A 286 -27.83 5.57 -20.22
N MET A 287 -28.27 6.76 -19.79
CA MET A 287 -28.99 6.92 -18.52
C MET A 287 -30.30 6.14 -18.49
N ALA A 288 -31.07 6.16 -19.60
CA ALA A 288 -32.30 5.37 -19.70
C ALA A 288 -32.02 3.86 -19.70
N LEU A 289 -30.97 3.41 -20.39
CA LEU A 289 -30.54 2.01 -20.39
C LEU A 289 -30.07 1.56 -18.99
N ALA A 290 -29.44 2.45 -18.23
CA ALA A 290 -29.02 2.16 -16.86
C ALA A 290 -30.20 1.84 -15.94
N GLY A 291 -31.37 2.44 -16.21
CA GLY A 291 -32.62 2.12 -15.52
C GLY A 291 -33.09 0.67 -15.70
N LEU A 292 -32.65 -0.04 -16.75
CA LEU A 292 -33.01 -1.45 -16.97
C LEU A 292 -32.39 -2.41 -15.93
N PHE A 293 -31.33 -1.96 -15.25
CA PHE A 293 -30.67 -2.67 -14.16
C PHE A 293 -30.70 -1.87 -12.86
N ASP A 294 -31.80 -1.13 -12.67
CA ASP A 294 -32.23 -0.44 -11.45
C ASP A 294 -31.36 0.74 -10.99
N MET A 295 -30.47 1.28 -11.85
CA MET A 295 -29.85 2.56 -11.55
C MET A 295 -30.89 3.69 -11.65
N ASN A 296 -30.99 4.51 -10.61
CA ASN A 296 -31.79 5.73 -10.68
C ASN A 296 -31.14 6.77 -11.61
N LEU A 297 -31.95 7.74 -12.07
CA LEU A 297 -31.52 8.75 -13.05
C LEU A 297 -30.31 9.56 -12.57
N GLU A 298 -30.26 9.89 -11.28
CA GLU A 298 -29.19 10.71 -10.71
C GLU A 298 -27.89 9.92 -10.58
N ALA A 299 -27.95 8.68 -10.12
CA ALA A 299 -26.80 7.77 -10.08
C ALA A 299 -26.22 7.54 -11.49
N ALA A 300 -27.08 7.29 -12.48
CA ALA A 300 -26.67 7.12 -13.87
C ALA A 300 -26.04 8.39 -14.45
N ARG A 301 -26.58 9.58 -14.10
CA ARG A 301 -26.01 10.88 -14.49
C ARG A 301 -24.60 11.03 -13.93
N LEU A 302 -24.42 10.83 -12.62
CA LEU A 302 -23.13 10.96 -11.95
C LEU A 302 -22.09 9.98 -12.52
N ALA A 303 -22.50 8.75 -12.80
CA ALA A 303 -21.65 7.72 -13.38
C ALA A 303 -21.13 8.04 -14.79
N LEU A 304 -21.84 8.89 -15.55
CA LEU A 304 -21.41 9.39 -16.87
C LEU A 304 -20.68 10.73 -16.80
N SER A 305 -20.83 11.50 -15.72
CA SER A 305 -20.32 12.88 -15.62
C SER A 305 -19.28 13.07 -14.52
N GLU A 306 -19.72 13.20 -13.26
CA GLU A 306 -18.86 13.66 -12.17
C GLU A 306 -17.90 12.58 -11.67
N THR A 307 -18.36 11.33 -11.61
CA THR A 307 -17.51 10.21 -11.18
C THR A 307 -16.27 10.06 -12.06
N PRO A 308 -16.38 9.89 -13.40
CA PRO A 308 -15.18 9.79 -14.25
C PRO A 308 -14.33 11.07 -14.24
N LEU A 309 -14.96 12.25 -14.19
CA LEU A 309 -14.23 13.52 -14.12
C LEU A 309 -13.40 13.65 -12.84
N SER A 310 -13.92 13.21 -11.70
CA SER A 310 -13.22 13.22 -10.41
C SER A 310 -11.97 12.33 -10.43
N ILE A 311 -12.06 11.15 -11.06
CA ILE A 311 -10.96 10.21 -11.23
C ILE A 311 -9.85 10.85 -12.08
N VAL A 312 -10.21 11.44 -13.22
CA VAL A 312 -9.26 12.12 -14.11
C VAL A 312 -8.57 13.29 -13.39
N LYS A 313 -9.33 14.17 -12.73
CA LYS A 313 -8.78 15.31 -11.98
C LYS A 313 -7.80 14.86 -10.89
N ARG A 314 -8.17 13.82 -10.13
CA ARG A 314 -7.32 13.21 -9.11
C ARG A 314 -6.02 12.67 -9.71
N ASN A 315 -6.09 11.97 -10.83
CA ASN A 315 -4.93 11.34 -11.43
C ASN A 315 -4.01 12.34 -12.14
N ARG A 316 -4.54 13.39 -12.78
CA ARG A 316 -3.73 14.52 -13.28
C ARG A 316 -2.91 15.16 -12.16
N ARG A 317 -3.48 15.31 -10.96
CA ARG A 317 -2.73 15.78 -9.78
C ARG A 317 -1.60 14.80 -9.39
N LYS A 318 -1.84 13.48 -9.44
CA LYS A 318 -0.81 12.45 -9.16
C LYS A 318 0.31 12.43 -10.21
N LEU A 319 0.02 12.81 -11.44
CA LEU A 319 1.00 12.88 -12.54
C LEU A 319 1.80 14.18 -12.55
N GLY A 320 1.37 15.18 -11.77
CA GLY A 320 2.04 16.47 -11.67
C GLY A 320 3.45 16.36 -11.06
N PRO A 321 4.40 17.22 -11.47
CA PRO A 321 5.78 17.20 -10.97
C PRO A 321 5.86 17.49 -9.46
N SER A 322 4.84 18.11 -8.88
CA SER A 322 4.76 18.40 -7.45
C SER A 322 4.23 17.23 -6.61
N TYR A 323 3.70 16.16 -7.19
CA TYR A 323 3.18 15.04 -6.41
C TYR A 323 4.30 14.14 -5.87
N VAL A 324 4.28 13.87 -4.57
CA VAL A 324 5.25 12.98 -3.90
C VAL A 324 4.57 11.69 -3.43
N ALA A 325 3.44 11.82 -2.74
CA ALA A 325 2.67 10.71 -2.19
C ALA A 325 1.20 11.13 -1.97
N PRO A 326 0.26 10.20 -1.69
CA PRO A 326 -1.11 10.57 -1.37
C PRO A 326 -1.18 11.61 -0.24
N GLY A 327 -1.77 12.77 -0.52
CA GLY A 327 -1.87 13.89 0.42
C GLY A 327 -0.62 14.77 0.55
N VAL A 328 0.47 14.48 -0.17
CA VAL A 328 1.76 15.19 -0.06
C VAL A 328 2.18 15.77 -1.40
N TYR A 329 2.27 17.08 -1.46
CA TYR A 329 2.66 17.84 -2.65
C TYR A 329 3.81 18.79 -2.33
N VAL A 330 4.75 18.93 -3.25
CA VAL A 330 5.84 19.91 -3.22
C VAL A 330 5.23 21.29 -3.48
N VAL A 331 5.27 22.14 -2.47
CA VAL A 331 4.73 23.51 -2.54
C VAL A 331 5.80 24.52 -3.01
N ARG A 332 7.09 24.23 -2.76
CA ARG A 332 8.26 25.01 -3.22
C ARG A 332 9.48 24.10 -3.45
N ARG A 333 10.40 24.51 -4.33
CA ARG A 333 11.70 23.85 -4.57
C ARG A 333 12.81 24.91 -4.47
N GLY A 334 13.80 24.71 -3.59
CA GLY A 334 14.96 25.59 -3.40
C GLY A 334 15.90 25.11 -2.29
N GLY A 335 17.19 25.45 -2.35
CA GLY A 335 18.22 25.05 -1.37
C GLY A 335 18.06 25.66 0.03
N ASP A 336 17.42 26.82 0.09
CA ASP A 336 17.22 27.62 1.31
C ASP A 336 15.75 28.04 1.40
N CYS A 337 14.84 27.15 1.82
CA CYS A 337 13.46 27.58 2.09
C CYS A 337 13.41 28.31 3.45
N PRO A 338 13.06 29.62 3.50
CA PRO A 338 12.80 30.31 4.76
C PRO A 338 11.37 30.03 5.23
N ASP A 339 11.20 29.93 6.55
CA ASP A 339 9.90 29.78 7.20
C ASP A 339 9.07 31.07 7.04
N THR A 340 7.86 30.93 6.50
CA THR A 340 6.75 31.86 6.76
C THR A 340 5.49 31.06 7.00
#